data_AF-A0A3N5V273-F1
#
_entry.id   AF-A0A3N5V273-F1
#
_cell.length_a   1.000
_cell.length_b   1.000
_cell.length_c   1.000
_cell.angle_alpha   90.00
_cell.angle_beta   90.00
_cell.angle_gamma   90.00
#
_symmetry.space_group_name_H-M   'P 1'
#
loop_
_entity.id
_entity.type
_entity.pdbx_description
1 polymer ?
#
loop_
_entity_poly.entity_id
_entity_poly.type
_entity_poly.pdbx_seq_one_letter_code
_entity_poly.pdbx_strand_id
1 'polypeptide(L)'
;SGAAAAGLKTGQIIVKVGERPISGLLELKNSLVGVSPGSKIKLLVRSGKTEEEVEVLLGNRPDLPHFPGDRLRQMERMGGPISRVRDSFSRVIQTDMRPRPDQIGGPVVDLKGRVIGITMARTDRTRSFVMPAAAVQKLLENAPQDAALAQVRKPDEQAALPVRRMAAPQGGLQPGGEDRLRRHLTEMQRLMDFMREEMENLEQGR
;
A
#
# COMPACT_ATOMS: atom_id res chain seq x y z
N SER A 1 6.01 -12.44 0.58
CA SER A 1 5.13 -12.06 -0.55
C SER A 1 4.34 -13.29 -1.00
N GLY A 2 3.21 -13.14 -1.69
CA GLY A 2 2.44 -14.30 -2.20
C GLY A 2 3.28 -15.20 -3.13
N ALA A 3 4.13 -14.58 -3.95
CA ALA A 3 5.07 -15.29 -4.83
C ALA A 3 6.09 -16.16 -4.05
N ALA A 4 6.67 -15.64 -2.96
CA ALA A 4 7.62 -16.42 -2.15
C ALA A 4 6.96 -17.59 -1.43
N ALA A 5 5.72 -17.42 -0.96
CA ALA A 5 4.94 -18.49 -0.34
C ALA A 5 4.59 -19.61 -1.33
N ALA A 6 4.44 -19.25 -2.61
CA ALA A 6 4.22 -20.20 -3.69
C ALA A 6 5.53 -20.80 -4.27
N GLY A 7 6.68 -20.54 -3.65
CA GLY A 7 7.96 -21.13 -4.07
C GLY A 7 8.58 -20.51 -5.33
N LEU A 8 8.05 -19.38 -5.83
CA LEU A 8 8.61 -18.70 -7.00
C LEU A 8 9.98 -18.11 -6.68
N LYS A 9 10.95 -18.36 -7.57
CA LYS A 9 12.33 -17.90 -7.43
C LYS A 9 12.65 -16.78 -8.42
N THR A 10 13.56 -15.90 -8.02
CA THR A 10 14.15 -14.90 -8.91
C THR A 10 14.82 -15.59 -10.11
N GLY A 11 14.51 -15.12 -11.33
CA GLY A 11 14.99 -15.71 -12.59
C GLY A 11 13.97 -16.57 -13.33
N GLN A 12 12.81 -16.84 -12.73
CA GLN A 12 11.70 -17.52 -13.40
C GLN A 12 10.87 -16.56 -14.26
N ILE A 13 10.40 -17.03 -15.43
CA ILE A 13 9.61 -16.23 -16.39
C ILE A 13 8.16 -16.68 -16.34
N ILE A 14 7.24 -15.75 -16.08
CA ILE A 14 5.80 -16.05 -16.10
C ILE A 14 5.33 -16.00 -17.56
N VAL A 15 4.79 -17.12 -18.06
CA VAL A 15 4.33 -17.28 -19.45
C VAL A 15 2.81 -17.19 -19.55
N LYS A 16 2.09 -17.63 -18.51
CA LYS A 16 0.61 -17.63 -18.47
C LYS A 16 0.10 -17.30 -17.07
N VAL A 17 -0.99 -16.55 -16.99
CA VAL A 17 -1.72 -16.25 -15.75
C VAL A 17 -3.16 -16.66 -15.94
N GLY A 18 -3.58 -17.73 -15.26
CA GLY A 18 -4.85 -18.41 -15.52
C GLY A 18 -4.93 -18.85 -16.99
N GLU A 19 -5.91 -18.32 -17.71
CA GLU A 19 -6.08 -18.60 -19.14
C GLU A 19 -5.37 -17.62 -20.08
N ARG A 20 -4.78 -16.54 -19.56
CA ARG A 20 -4.21 -15.49 -20.41
C ARG A 20 -2.70 -15.68 -20.59
N PRO A 21 -2.19 -15.80 -21.83
CA PRO A 21 -0.76 -15.75 -22.11
C PRO A 21 -0.23 -14.35 -21.81
N ILE A 22 0.99 -14.27 -21.26
CA ILE A 22 1.61 -13.02 -20.83
C ILE A 22 2.97 -12.89 -21.48
N SER A 23 3.14 -11.82 -22.24
CA SER A 23 4.37 -11.52 -22.97
C SER A 23 5.22 -10.44 -22.28
N GLY A 24 4.65 -9.74 -21.30
CA GLY A 24 5.36 -8.63 -20.63
C GLY A 24 4.71 -8.12 -19.35
N LEU A 25 5.42 -7.21 -18.67
CA LEU A 25 5.04 -6.66 -17.37
C LEU A 25 3.69 -5.93 -17.38
N LEU A 26 3.35 -5.25 -18.48
CA LEU A 26 2.09 -4.52 -18.60
C LEU A 26 0.88 -5.46 -18.67
N GLU A 27 0.98 -6.53 -19.46
CA GLU A 27 -0.03 -7.58 -19.54
C GLU A 27 -0.16 -8.33 -18.20
N LEU A 28 0.96 -8.61 -17.54
CA LEU A 28 0.97 -9.17 -16.18
C LEU A 28 0.19 -8.27 -15.23
N LYS A 29 0.49 -6.97 -15.22
CA LYS A 29 -0.18 -6.01 -14.36
C LYS A 29 -1.68 -5.98 -14.66
N ASN A 30 -2.08 -5.91 -15.93
CA ASN A 30 -3.48 -5.87 -16.35
C ASN A 30 -4.22 -7.18 -16.05
N SER A 31 -3.55 -8.32 -16.11
CA SER A 31 -4.15 -9.62 -15.76
C SER A 31 -4.53 -9.72 -14.28
N LEU A 32 -3.83 -8.98 -13.42
CA LEU A 32 -4.06 -8.93 -11.98
C LEU A 32 -5.00 -7.77 -11.58
N VAL A 33 -5.34 -6.87 -12.51
CA VAL A 33 -6.33 -5.80 -12.25
C VAL A 33 -7.72 -6.42 -12.13
N GLY A 34 -8.38 -6.13 -11.01
CA GLY A 34 -9.73 -6.62 -10.73
C GLY A 34 -9.79 -7.96 -10.00
N VAL A 35 -8.66 -8.63 -9.75
CA VAL A 35 -8.64 -9.82 -8.90
C VAL A 35 -8.50 -9.43 -7.44
N SER A 36 -9.38 -9.98 -6.59
CA SER A 36 -9.37 -9.68 -5.16
C SER A 36 -8.17 -10.32 -4.46
N PRO A 37 -7.47 -9.58 -3.57
CA PRO A 37 -6.47 -10.16 -2.67
C PRO A 37 -7.05 -11.34 -1.89
N GLY A 38 -6.30 -12.44 -1.77
CA GLY A 38 -6.75 -13.70 -1.18
C GLY A 38 -7.27 -14.74 -2.18
N SER A 39 -7.41 -14.38 -3.46
CA SER A 39 -7.75 -15.35 -4.51
C SER A 39 -6.54 -16.22 -4.87
N LYS A 40 -6.77 -17.49 -5.19
CA LYS A 40 -5.75 -18.40 -5.76
C LYS A 40 -5.75 -18.26 -7.28
N ILE A 41 -4.58 -18.05 -7.88
CA ILE A 41 -4.40 -18.01 -9.34
C ILE A 41 -3.35 -19.03 -9.74
N LYS A 42 -3.61 -19.75 -10.83
CA LYS A 42 -2.62 -20.62 -11.48
C LYS A 42 -1.70 -19.79 -12.38
N LEU A 43 -0.39 -19.94 -12.19
CA LEU A 43 0.64 -19.33 -13.01
C LEU A 43 1.41 -20.43 -13.74
N LEU A 44 1.62 -20.27 -15.04
CA LEU A 44 2.58 -21.08 -15.78
C LEU A 44 3.92 -20.35 -15.79
N VAL A 45 4.93 -21.00 -15.24
CA VAL A 45 6.23 -20.40 -14.98
C VAL A 45 7.30 -21.25 -15.66
N ARG A 46 8.16 -20.59 -16.42
CA ARG A 46 9.28 -21.21 -17.12
C ARG A 46 10.58 -20.99 -16.33
N SER A 47 11.26 -22.08 -16.02
CA SER A 47 12.58 -22.08 -15.38
C SER A 47 13.58 -22.72 -16.34
N GLY A 48 14.18 -21.92 -17.22
CA GLY A 48 15.05 -22.44 -18.29
C GLY A 48 14.26 -23.17 -19.38
N LYS A 49 14.35 -24.51 -19.44
CA LYS A 49 13.67 -25.36 -20.44
C LYS A 49 12.41 -26.05 -19.93
N THR A 50 12.13 -26.01 -18.63
CA THR A 50 10.95 -26.65 -18.04
C THR A 50 9.88 -25.60 -17.73
N GLU A 51 8.63 -25.98 -17.97
CA GLU A 51 7.44 -25.20 -17.61
C GLU A 51 6.75 -25.90 -16.44
N GLU A 52 6.45 -25.13 -15.40
CA GLU A 52 5.81 -25.61 -14.17
C GLU A 52 4.55 -24.77 -13.90
N GLU A 53 3.49 -25.44 -13.48
CA GLU A 53 2.25 -24.79 -13.06
C GLU A 53 2.26 -24.59 -11.54
N VAL A 54 2.17 -23.33 -11.11
CA VAL A 54 2.25 -22.94 -9.69
C VAL A 54 0.98 -22.21 -9.29
N GLU A 55 0.33 -22.70 -8.23
CA GLU A 55 -0.82 -22.01 -7.64
C GLU A 55 -0.36 -20.96 -6.63
N VAL A 56 -0.72 -19.70 -6.86
CA VAL A 56 -0.30 -18.57 -6.04
C VAL A 56 -1.49 -17.92 -5.36
N LEU A 57 -1.41 -17.79 -4.04
CA LEU A 57 -2.33 -16.95 -3.27
C LEU A 57 -1.94 -15.48 -3.44
N LEU A 58 -2.83 -14.68 -4.04
CA LEU A 58 -2.59 -13.26 -4.23
C LEU A 58 -2.59 -12.51 -2.90
N GLY A 59 -1.53 -11.73 -2.66
CA GLY A 59 -1.46 -10.81 -1.52
C GLY A 59 -2.05 -9.44 -1.84
N ASN A 60 -2.12 -8.56 -0.83
CA ASN A 60 -2.40 -7.15 -1.07
C ASN A 60 -1.29 -6.53 -1.93
N ARG A 61 -1.63 -5.55 -2.75
CA ARG A 61 -0.67 -4.83 -3.60
C ARG A 61 0.42 -4.25 -2.69
N PRO A 62 1.70 -4.60 -2.91
CA PRO A 62 2.77 -4.12 -2.05
C PRO A 62 2.91 -2.61 -2.15
N ASP A 63 3.18 -1.96 -1.00
CA ASP A 63 3.54 -0.56 -0.93
C ASP A 63 4.81 -0.33 -1.79
N LEU A 64 4.66 0.28 -2.96
CA LEU A 64 5.79 0.64 -3.81
C LEU A 64 6.63 1.74 -3.11
N PRO A 65 7.95 1.54 -2.93
CA PRO A 65 8.82 2.57 -2.37
C PRO A 65 9.03 3.74 -3.34
N HIS A 66 9.01 4.95 -2.77
CA HIS A 66 9.62 6.20 -3.26
C HIS A 66 9.15 6.77 -4.62
N PHE A 67 8.06 7.53 -4.55
CA PHE A 67 7.72 8.72 -5.36
C PHE A 67 6.69 9.53 -4.51
N PRO A 68 6.38 10.82 -4.75
CA PRO A 68 5.94 11.84 -3.75
C PRO A 68 4.62 11.63 -2.97
N GLY A 69 4.13 10.40 -2.83
CA GLY A 69 3.06 9.98 -1.92
C GLY A 69 3.51 9.61 -0.50
N ASP A 70 4.79 9.73 -0.13
CA ASP A 70 5.23 9.45 1.26
C ASP A 70 4.59 10.37 2.29
N ARG A 71 4.35 11.64 1.93
CA ARG A 71 3.59 12.56 2.78
C ARG A 71 2.16 12.07 2.98
N LEU A 72 1.49 11.62 1.92
CA LEU A 72 0.13 11.11 2.01
C LEU A 72 0.08 9.84 2.88
N ARG A 73 1.00 8.89 2.69
CA ARG A 73 1.09 7.68 3.52
C ARG A 73 1.40 7.98 4.98
N GLN A 74 2.27 8.95 5.23
CA GLN A 74 2.53 9.43 6.58
C GLN A 74 1.24 10.01 7.17
N MET A 75 0.55 10.90 6.44
CA MET A 75 -0.74 11.47 6.84
C MET A 75 -1.83 10.42 7.09
N GLU A 76 -1.88 9.34 6.30
CA GLU A 76 -2.83 8.23 6.50
C GLU A 76 -2.59 7.51 7.83
N ARG A 77 -1.33 7.35 8.24
CA ARG A 77 -0.94 6.67 9.50
C ARG A 77 -1.00 7.61 10.71
N MET A 78 -1.01 8.92 10.52
CA MET A 78 -1.10 9.94 11.59
C MET A 78 -2.44 9.95 12.36
N GLY A 79 -3.29 8.94 12.19
CA GLY A 79 -4.53 8.72 12.94
C GLY A 79 -4.60 7.39 13.70
N GLY A 80 -3.50 6.62 13.75
CA GLY A 80 -3.43 5.31 14.38
C GLY A 80 -3.31 4.16 13.38
N PRO A 81 -3.34 2.91 13.87
CA PRO A 81 -3.13 1.73 13.02
C PRO A 81 -4.27 1.58 12.00
N ILE A 82 -3.90 1.23 10.77
CA ILE A 82 -4.77 1.00 9.61
C ILE A 82 -4.86 -0.50 9.30
N SER A 83 -5.91 -0.93 8.61
CA SER A 83 -6.10 -2.34 8.26
C SER A 83 -5.12 -2.81 7.19
N ARG A 84 -4.68 -4.08 7.29
CA ARG A 84 -3.77 -4.70 6.29
C ARG A 84 -4.41 -4.83 4.90
N VAL A 85 -5.70 -5.17 4.87
CA VAL A 85 -6.52 -5.19 3.66
C VAL A 85 -7.47 -4.01 3.78
N ARG A 86 -7.31 -3.04 2.88
CA ARG A 86 -7.98 -1.74 2.99
C ARG A 86 -8.45 -1.14 1.67
N ASP A 87 -8.17 -1.80 0.56
CA ASP A 87 -8.40 -1.30 -0.78
C ASP A 87 -9.19 -2.34 -1.61
N SER A 88 -9.57 -1.95 -2.82
CA SER A 88 -10.20 -2.83 -3.81
C SER A 88 -11.58 -3.38 -3.40
N PHE A 89 -12.30 -2.66 -2.55
CA PHE A 89 -13.70 -2.97 -2.24
C PHE A 89 -14.64 -2.24 -3.20
N SER A 90 -15.49 -2.97 -3.92
CA SER A 90 -16.40 -2.40 -4.93
C SER A 90 -17.79 -2.05 -4.37
N ARG A 91 -18.25 -2.77 -3.33
CA ARG A 91 -19.57 -2.58 -2.71
C ARG A 91 -19.42 -2.37 -1.20
N VAL A 92 -19.22 -1.13 -0.80
CA VAL A 92 -19.04 -0.73 0.60
C VAL A 92 -19.76 0.58 0.91
N ILE A 93 -20.16 0.75 2.16
CA ILE A 93 -20.54 2.03 2.72
C ILE A 93 -19.28 2.66 3.31
N GLN A 94 -18.97 3.89 2.90
CA GLN A 94 -17.89 4.67 3.50
C GLN A 94 -18.42 5.40 4.73
N THR A 95 -17.68 5.34 5.83
CA THR A 95 -17.97 6.05 7.08
C THR A 95 -16.70 6.70 7.63
N ASP A 96 -16.88 7.76 8.41
CA ASP A 96 -15.85 8.45 9.18
C ASP A 96 -15.61 7.83 10.56
N MET A 97 -16.36 6.78 10.91
CA MET A 97 -16.11 5.99 12.12
C MET A 97 -14.66 5.50 12.12
N ARG A 98 -14.02 5.51 13.31
CA ARG A 98 -12.62 5.14 13.49
C ARG A 98 -12.47 3.82 14.28
N PRO A 99 -12.98 2.68 13.78
CA PRO A 99 -12.69 1.39 14.40
C PRO A 99 -11.21 1.10 14.23
N ARG A 100 -10.57 0.61 15.29
CA ARG A 100 -9.21 0.11 15.19
C ARG A 100 -9.19 -1.23 14.43
N PRO A 101 -8.05 -1.67 13.87
CA PRO A 101 -7.96 -2.95 13.17
C PRO A 101 -8.41 -4.16 14.03
N ASP A 102 -8.26 -4.10 15.36
CA ASP A 102 -8.76 -5.08 16.33
C ASP A 102 -10.28 -5.06 16.52
N GLN A 103 -10.97 -4.01 16.05
CA GLN A 103 -12.41 -3.80 16.19
C GLN A 103 -13.18 -3.98 14.87
N ILE A 104 -12.49 -4.44 13.83
CA ILE A 104 -13.08 -4.79 12.54
C ILE A 104 -13.82 -6.12 12.65
N GLY A 105 -14.98 -6.23 11.99
CA GLY A 105 -15.87 -7.40 12.05
C GLY A 105 -17.08 -7.20 12.97
N GLY A 106 -17.18 -6.07 13.66
CA GLY A 106 -18.33 -5.72 14.49
C GLY A 106 -19.56 -5.30 13.65
N PRO A 107 -20.78 -5.54 14.16
CA PRO A 107 -22.00 -5.07 13.50
C PRO A 107 -22.12 -3.56 13.62
N VAL A 108 -22.61 -2.93 12.55
CA VAL A 108 -23.04 -1.53 12.55
C VAL A 108 -24.56 -1.52 12.57
N VAL A 109 -25.14 -0.77 13.51
CA VAL A 109 -26.59 -0.72 13.73
C VAL A 109 -27.12 0.70 13.55
N ASP A 110 -28.40 0.82 13.19
CA ASP A 110 -29.12 2.08 13.24
C ASP A 110 -29.64 2.40 14.65
N LEU A 111 -30.28 3.57 14.82
CA LEU A 111 -30.84 4.01 16.10
C LEU A 111 -31.98 3.12 16.62
N LYS A 112 -32.53 2.23 15.78
CA LYS A 112 -33.56 1.25 16.13
C LYS A 112 -32.97 -0.12 16.45
N GLY A 113 -31.64 -0.25 16.46
CA GLY A 113 -30.94 -1.51 16.72
C GLY A 113 -30.90 -2.46 15.52
N ARG A 114 -31.28 -2.02 14.31
CA ARG A 114 -31.24 -2.87 13.11
C ARG A 114 -29.84 -2.86 12.51
N VAL A 115 -29.32 -4.04 12.15
CA VAL A 115 -27.99 -4.19 11.55
C VAL A 115 -28.00 -3.65 10.11
N ILE A 116 -27.21 -2.61 9.86
CA ILE A 116 -27.00 -2.04 8.52
C ILE A 116 -25.81 -2.67 7.80
N GLY A 117 -24.89 -3.28 8.54
CA GLY A 117 -23.69 -3.89 7.96
C GLY A 117 -22.67 -4.38 8.98
N ILE A 118 -21.48 -4.76 8.49
CA ILE A 118 -20.35 -5.23 9.29
C ILE A 118 -19.12 -4.38 8.96
N THR A 119 -18.36 -3.93 9.96
CA THR A 119 -17.12 -3.18 9.73
C THR A 119 -16.08 -4.05 9.01
N MET A 120 -15.49 -3.53 7.92
CA MET A 120 -14.58 -4.30 7.06
C MET A 120 -13.12 -3.88 7.17
N ALA A 121 -12.87 -2.59 7.11
CA ALA A 121 -11.50 -2.07 7.08
C ALA A 121 -11.46 -0.61 7.48
N ARG A 122 -10.37 -0.23 8.14
CA ARG A 122 -9.95 1.16 8.27
C ARG A 122 -8.91 1.45 7.20
N THR A 123 -9.25 2.33 6.27
CA THR A 123 -8.40 2.59 5.10
C THR A 123 -7.43 3.73 5.33
N ASP A 124 -7.90 4.83 5.92
CA ASP A 124 -7.04 5.94 6.29
C ASP A 124 -7.50 6.59 7.62
N ARG A 125 -6.98 7.80 7.92
CA ARG A 125 -7.34 8.54 9.13
C ARG A 125 -8.81 8.98 9.17
N THR A 126 -9.48 9.02 8.02
CA THR A 126 -10.79 9.63 7.76
C THR A 126 -11.82 8.68 7.17
N ARG A 127 -11.41 7.54 6.61
CA ARG A 127 -12.26 6.61 5.88
C ARG A 127 -12.13 5.21 6.44
N SER A 128 -13.28 4.67 6.81
CA SER A 128 -13.50 3.27 7.09
C SER A 128 -14.61 2.73 6.20
N PHE A 129 -14.58 1.44 5.95
CA PHE A 129 -15.55 0.76 5.11
C PHE A 129 -16.40 -0.22 5.92
N VAL A 130 -17.68 -0.24 5.59
CA VAL A 130 -18.68 -1.16 6.14
C VAL A 130 -19.25 -1.98 4.99
N MET A 131 -19.30 -3.30 5.17
CA MET A 131 -20.00 -4.21 4.28
C MET A 131 -21.50 -4.02 4.51
N PRO A 132 -22.30 -3.63 3.50
CA PRO A 132 -23.73 -3.53 3.65
C PRO A 132 -24.35 -4.89 4.02
N ALA A 133 -25.39 -4.89 4.84
CA ALA A 133 -26.10 -6.12 5.23
C ALA A 133 -26.57 -6.95 4.02
N ALA A 134 -26.99 -6.29 2.93
CA ALA A 134 -27.36 -6.96 1.68
C ALA A 134 -26.19 -7.72 1.03
N ALA A 135 -24.96 -7.18 1.12
CA ALA A 135 -23.77 -7.86 0.62
C ALA A 135 -23.40 -9.07 1.50
N VAL A 136 -23.61 -8.96 2.82
CA VAL A 136 -23.42 -10.09 3.75
C VAL A 136 -24.43 -11.20 3.46
N GLN A 137 -25.72 -10.87 3.30
CA GLN A 137 -26.75 -11.85 2.96
C GLN A 137 -26.42 -12.60 1.67
N LYS A 138 -26.03 -11.87 0.62
CA LYS A 138 -25.60 -12.46 -0.65
C LYS A 138 -24.35 -13.35 -0.52
N LEU A 139 -23.44 -13.01 0.39
CA LEU A 139 -22.28 -13.85 0.66
C LEU A 139 -22.69 -15.17 1.34
N LEU A 140 -23.63 -15.10 2.29
CA LEU A 140 -24.14 -16.25 3.03
C LEU A 140 -24.97 -17.23 2.17
N GLU A 141 -25.46 -16.81 1.01
CA GLU A 141 -26.09 -17.71 0.03
C GLU A 141 -25.10 -18.76 -0.51
N ASN A 142 -23.80 -18.46 -0.51
CA ASN A 142 -22.77 -19.38 -0.98
C ASN A 142 -22.20 -20.19 0.18
N ALA A 143 -22.01 -21.49 -0.04
CA ALA A 143 -21.36 -22.36 0.94
C ALA A 143 -19.92 -21.87 1.22
N PRO A 144 -19.44 -21.96 2.48
CA PRO A 144 -18.08 -21.59 2.83
C PRO A 144 -17.08 -22.47 2.06
N GLN A 145 -16.16 -21.84 1.34
CA GLN A 145 -15.22 -22.55 0.47
C GLN A 145 -14.08 -23.22 1.25
N ASP A 146 -13.67 -22.68 2.40
CA ASP A 146 -12.59 -23.24 3.22
C ASP A 146 -12.66 -22.73 4.68
N ALA A 147 -12.97 -23.62 5.63
CA ALA A 147 -13.01 -23.29 7.05
C ALA A 147 -11.61 -23.02 7.64
N ALA A 148 -10.54 -23.47 6.98
CA ALA A 148 -9.17 -23.22 7.44
C ALA A 148 -8.75 -21.74 7.32
N LEU A 149 -9.44 -20.96 6.48
CA LEU A 149 -9.23 -19.51 6.37
C LEU A 149 -9.73 -18.74 7.61
N ALA A 150 -10.63 -19.32 8.40
CA ALA A 150 -11.19 -18.74 9.62
C ALA A 150 -10.35 -19.06 10.87
N GLN A 151 -9.10 -19.51 10.72
CA GLN A 151 -8.23 -19.70 11.88
C GLN A 151 -7.99 -18.36 12.58
N VAL A 152 -8.46 -18.29 13.83
CA VAL A 152 -8.17 -17.20 14.76
C VAL A 152 -6.66 -17.13 14.93
N ARG A 153 -6.02 -16.11 14.32
CA ARG A 153 -4.61 -15.83 14.58
C ARG A 153 -4.45 -15.58 16.07
N LYS A 154 -3.66 -16.42 16.75
CA LYS A 154 -3.38 -16.24 18.17
C LYS A 154 -2.73 -14.86 18.36
N PRO A 155 -3.10 -14.10 19.41
CA PRO A 155 -2.59 -12.74 19.65
C PRO A 155 -1.06 -12.65 19.64
N ASP A 156 -0.38 -13.74 20.03
CA ASP A 156 1.08 -13.81 20.17
C ASP A 156 1.84 -13.93 18.84
N GLU A 157 1.15 -14.19 17.73
CA GLU A 157 1.72 -14.25 16.36
C GLU A 157 1.49 -12.96 15.56
N GLN A 158 1.17 -11.86 16.23
CA GLN A 158 1.65 -10.58 15.72
C GLN A 158 3.16 -10.64 15.81
N ALA A 159 3.81 -11.12 14.74
CA ALA A 159 5.20 -10.82 14.48
C ALA A 159 5.31 -9.32 14.70
N ALA A 160 5.85 -8.94 15.86
CA ALA A 160 6.19 -7.58 16.16
C ALA A 160 7.11 -7.22 15.01
N LEU A 161 6.55 -6.53 14.01
CA LEU A 161 7.36 -5.89 12.98
C LEU A 161 8.42 -5.19 13.80
N PRO A 162 9.72 -5.45 13.55
CA PRO A 162 10.75 -4.79 14.32
C PRO A 162 10.39 -3.32 14.22
N VAL A 163 9.93 -2.78 15.34
CA VAL A 163 9.81 -1.35 15.51
C VAL A 163 11.27 -0.99 15.55
N ARG A 164 11.85 -0.84 14.36
CA ARG A 164 13.06 -0.07 14.18
C ARG A 164 12.60 1.22 14.79
N ARG A 165 12.98 1.46 16.04
CA ARG A 165 12.87 2.76 16.67
C ARG A 165 13.64 3.61 15.69
N MET A 166 12.92 4.22 14.76
CA MET A 166 13.45 5.35 14.04
C MET A 166 13.67 6.29 15.21
N ALA A 167 14.96 6.47 15.56
CA ALA A 167 15.34 7.57 16.41
C ALA A 167 14.51 8.74 15.93
N ALA A 168 13.78 9.37 16.85
CA ALA A 168 13.07 10.61 16.56
C ALA A 168 14.00 11.43 15.68
N PRO A 169 13.52 12.00 14.53
CA PRO A 169 14.39 12.68 13.60
C PRO A 169 15.21 13.67 14.42
N GLN A 170 16.47 13.34 14.67
CA GLN A 170 17.34 14.18 15.45
C GLN A 170 17.47 15.39 14.55
N GLY A 171 16.87 16.50 14.97
CA GLY A 171 17.05 17.82 14.35
C GLY A 171 18.47 18.32 14.54
N GLY A 172 19.47 17.44 14.41
CA GLY A 172 20.86 17.79 14.27
C GLY A 172 21.15 17.92 12.79
N LEU A 173 21.82 19.01 12.43
CA LEU A 173 22.41 19.15 11.10
C LEU A 173 23.19 17.87 10.78
N GLN A 174 22.88 17.25 9.64
CA GLN A 174 23.67 16.14 9.13
C GLN A 174 25.14 16.56 9.11
N PRO A 175 26.08 15.74 9.60
CA PRO A 175 27.50 16.09 9.55
C PRO A 175 27.90 16.38 8.08
N GLY A 176 28.50 17.56 7.85
CA GLY A 176 28.75 18.12 6.51
C GLY A 176 27.63 19.03 5.95
N GLY A 177 26.56 19.28 6.71
CA GLY A 177 25.51 20.24 6.38
C GLY A 177 25.99 21.69 6.42
N GLU A 178 26.84 22.04 7.39
CA GLU A 178 27.43 23.38 7.51
C GLU A 178 28.35 23.70 6.33
N ASP A 179 29.19 22.77 5.90
CA ASP A 179 30.10 22.98 4.76
C ASP A 179 29.37 23.07 3.42
N ARG A 180 28.23 22.39 3.28
CA ARG A 180 27.34 22.54 2.12
C ARG A 180 26.60 23.87 2.16
N LEU A 181 26.10 24.26 3.33
CA LEU A 181 25.41 25.53 3.51
C LEU A 181 26.36 26.72 3.25
N ARG A 182 27.59 26.65 3.75
CA ARG A 182 28.63 27.64 3.48
C ARG A 182 28.93 27.76 1.99
N ARG A 183 29.18 26.64 1.30
CA ARG A 183 29.41 26.63 -0.15
C ARG A 183 28.22 27.22 -0.93
N HIS A 184 27.01 26.87 -0.54
CA HIS A 184 25.80 27.36 -1.20
C HIS A 184 25.57 28.86 -0.98
N LEU A 185 25.82 29.36 0.24
CA LEU A 185 25.75 30.79 0.53
C LEU A 185 26.80 31.59 -0.24
N THR A 186 28.02 31.06 -0.40
CA THR A 186 29.07 31.69 -1.23
C THR A 186 28.68 31.73 -2.71
N GLU A 187 28.05 30.66 -3.23
CA GLU A 187 27.52 30.64 -4.61
C GLU A 187 26.40 31.67 -4.80
N MET A 188 25.46 31.76 -3.85
CA MET A 188 24.39 32.77 -3.92
C MET A 188 24.96 34.20 -3.87
N GLN A 189 25.99 34.43 -3.06
CA GLN A 189 26.60 35.75 -2.95
C GLN A 189 27.27 36.16 -4.28
N ARG A 190 28.02 35.24 -4.92
CA ARG A 190 28.58 35.46 -6.27
C ARG A 190 27.52 35.72 -7.32
N LEU A 191 26.39 35.00 -7.26
CA LEU A 191 25.28 35.21 -8.19
C LEU A 191 24.63 36.58 -8.00
N MET A 192 24.42 37.00 -6.75
CA MET A 192 23.85 38.31 -6.43
C MET A 192 24.77 39.46 -6.85
N ASP A 193 26.08 39.29 -6.70
CA ASP A 193 27.05 40.30 -7.12
C ASP A 193 27.16 40.38 -8.65
N PHE A 194 27.14 39.24 -9.34
CA PHE A 194 27.04 39.20 -10.80
C PHE A 194 25.75 39.87 -11.32
N MET A 195 24.60 39.58 -10.71
CA MET A 195 23.34 40.22 -11.09
C MET A 195 23.35 41.74 -10.82
N ARG A 196 24.09 42.20 -9.80
CA ARG A 196 24.24 43.62 -9.51
C ARG A 196 25.09 44.32 -10.56
N GLU A 197 26.24 43.75 -10.93
CA GLU A 197 27.10 44.28 -11.99
C GLU A 197 26.37 44.30 -13.35
N GLU A 198 25.62 43.26 -13.68
CA GLU A 198 24.78 43.23 -14.90
C GLU A 198 23.71 44.33 -14.88
N MET A 199 23.05 44.55 -13.74
CA MET A 199 22.07 45.63 -13.58
C MET A 199 22.72 47.01 -13.73
N GLU A 200 23.88 47.25 -13.14
CA GLU A 200 24.59 48.54 -13.25
C GLU A 200 25.09 48.80 -14.69
N ASN A 201 25.57 47.77 -15.39
CA ASN A 201 25.95 47.88 -16.81
C ASN A 201 24.75 48.18 -17.72
N LEU A 202 23.57 47.64 -17.40
CA LEU A 202 22.33 47.94 -18.12
C LEU A 202 21.80 49.35 -17.85
N GLU A 203 22.07 49.91 -16.66
CA GLU A 203 21.70 51.28 -16.30
C GLU A 203 22.64 52.34 -16.89
N GLN A 204 23.94 52.04 -17.04
CA GLN A 204 24.92 52.94 -17.66
C GLN A 204 24.92 52.90 -19.20
N GLY A 205 24.29 51.89 -19.80
CA GLY A 205 24.13 51.74 -21.26
C GLY A 205 22.94 52.50 -21.86
N ARG A 206 22.37 53.48 -21.16
CA ARG A 206 21.30 54.37 -21.62
C ARG A 206 21.73 55.83 -21.69
#